data_AF-A0A969LJU5-F1
#
_entry.id   AF-A0A969LJU5-F1
#
_cell.length_a   1.000
_cell.length_b   1.000
_cell.length_c   1.000
_cell.angle_alpha   90.00
_cell.angle_beta   90.00
_cell.angle_gamma   90.00
#
_symmetry.space_group_name_H-M   'P 1'
#
loop_
_entity.id
_entity.type
_entity.pdbx_description
1 polymer ?
#
loop_
_entity_poly.entity_id
_entity_poly.type
_entity_poly.pdbx_seq_one_letter_code
_entity_poly.pdbx_strand_id
1 'polypeptide(L)'
;MKVSLSVLVKISIASLGILLSPYYTVFGQLSFTEVASVKNLRVASVAKDGGFTWADFDNDGDKDVLVNSNNGTTRSRLLFNGGLPNYIFTDVTAAKAPALLSNTTERSAIAGDIDNDGDIDFIRNSSPLVEVYKNSGSPSLISHWSSQSMLHFSGPGHKPVLILKEWDLLTLTVMGILIFSSKIMNME
;
A
#
# COMPACT_ATOMS: atom_id res chain seq x y z
N MET A 1 -29.28 53.30 -28.07
CA MET A 1 -27.89 52.91 -27.79
C MET A 1 -27.92 51.67 -26.91
N LYS A 2 -27.84 50.47 -27.51
CA LYS A 2 -27.86 49.20 -26.77
C LYS A 2 -26.43 48.86 -26.39
N VAL A 3 -26.09 48.92 -25.10
CA VAL A 3 -24.85 48.36 -24.59
C VAL A 3 -25.04 46.84 -24.57
N SER A 4 -24.19 46.12 -25.28
CA SER A 4 -24.24 44.65 -25.39
C SER A 4 -23.99 44.02 -24.03
N LEU A 5 -24.91 43.13 -23.61
CA LEU A 5 -24.84 42.31 -22.40
C LEU A 5 -23.84 41.15 -22.57
N SER A 6 -22.62 41.45 -23.04
CA SER A 6 -21.61 40.46 -23.41
C SER A 6 -20.31 40.57 -22.61
N VAL A 7 -20.34 41.17 -21.41
CA VAL A 7 -19.17 41.29 -20.52
C VAL A 7 -19.40 40.64 -19.14
N LEU A 8 -20.59 40.17 -18.83
CA LEU A 8 -20.83 39.36 -17.62
C LEU A 8 -21.04 37.89 -17.99
N VAL A 9 -20.46 37.00 -17.19
CA VAL A 9 -20.52 35.52 -17.28
C VAL A 9 -19.44 34.85 -18.15
N LYS A 10 -18.17 35.16 -17.86
CA LYS A 10 -17.09 34.16 -17.91
C LYS A 10 -16.16 34.31 -16.71
N ILE A 11 -16.73 34.22 -15.51
CA ILE A 11 -15.96 33.77 -14.34
C ILE A 11 -16.36 32.31 -14.20
N SER A 12 -15.47 31.44 -14.68
CA SER A 12 -15.58 29.99 -14.51
C SER A 12 -15.89 29.68 -13.05
N ILE A 13 -16.76 28.70 -12.79
CA ILE A 13 -17.02 28.16 -11.45
C ILE A 13 -15.72 27.65 -10.79
N ALA A 14 -14.66 27.43 -11.57
CA ALA A 14 -13.31 27.16 -11.06
C ALA A 14 -12.66 28.34 -10.32
N SER A 15 -13.14 29.57 -10.48
CA SER A 15 -12.59 30.77 -9.83
C SER A 15 -13.48 31.34 -8.72
N LEU A 16 -14.66 30.76 -8.49
CA LEU A 16 -15.55 31.11 -7.37
C LEU A 16 -15.47 30.11 -6.21
N GLY A 17 -14.54 29.15 -6.26
CA GLY A 17 -14.24 28.22 -5.16
C GLY A 17 -13.20 28.74 -4.16
N ILE A 18 -12.64 29.94 -4.38
CA ILE A 18 -11.54 30.48 -3.55
C ILE A 18 -12.01 31.58 -2.56
N LEU A 19 -13.30 31.93 -2.56
CA LEU A 19 -13.77 33.11 -1.82
C LEU A 19 -14.55 32.85 -0.52
N LEU A 20 -14.59 31.61 -0.02
CA LEU A 20 -15.14 31.29 1.32
C LEU A 20 -14.49 30.02 1.90
N SER A 21 -13.23 30.09 2.33
CA SER A 21 -12.73 29.20 3.38
C SER A 21 -11.55 29.86 4.09
N PRO A 22 -11.77 30.55 5.22
CA PRO A 22 -10.65 30.99 6.02
C PRO A 22 -10.17 29.77 6.82
N TYR A 23 -8.87 29.48 6.71
CA TYR A 23 -8.12 28.57 7.59
C TYR A 23 -8.23 27.05 7.35
N TYR A 24 -7.58 26.55 6.30
CA TYR A 24 -6.89 25.26 6.47
C TYR A 24 -5.64 25.51 7.32
N THR A 25 -5.80 25.47 8.64
CA THR A 25 -4.63 25.39 9.52
C THR A 25 -4.08 23.98 9.38
N VAL A 26 -3.06 23.82 8.54
CA VAL A 26 -2.30 22.58 8.47
C VAL A 26 -1.45 22.53 9.73
N PHE A 27 -1.96 21.89 10.77
CA PHE A 27 -1.14 21.55 11.93
C PHE A 27 -0.11 20.51 11.48
N GLY A 28 1.16 20.90 11.43
CA GLY A 28 2.26 19.97 11.25
C GLY A 28 2.45 19.09 12.48
N GLN A 29 3.06 17.93 12.31
CA GLN A 29 3.48 17.09 13.44
C GLN A 29 4.48 17.87 14.32
N LEU A 30 4.16 18.08 15.60
CA LEU A 30 5.03 18.86 16.51
C LEU A 30 5.86 17.98 17.46
N SER A 31 5.39 16.78 17.79
CA SER A 31 6.03 15.91 18.78
C SER A 31 5.72 14.44 18.53
N PHE A 32 6.60 13.53 18.93
CA PHE A 32 6.31 12.09 18.91
C PHE A 32 5.94 11.61 20.33
N THR A 33 5.00 10.67 20.42
CA THR A 33 4.62 10.01 21.68
C THR A 33 4.94 8.52 21.56
N GLU A 34 5.63 7.97 22.55
CA GLU A 34 5.89 6.52 22.60
C GLU A 34 4.59 5.79 22.98
N VAL A 35 4.19 4.83 22.15
CA VAL A 35 2.93 4.08 22.31
C VAL A 35 3.11 2.56 22.22
N ALA A 36 4.35 2.05 22.16
CA ALA A 36 4.57 0.63 21.85
C ALA A 36 3.94 -0.29 22.90
N SER A 37 3.82 0.14 24.17
CA SER A 37 3.16 -0.64 25.21
C SER A 37 1.68 -0.87 24.94
N VAL A 38 0.96 0.18 24.54
CA VAL A 38 -0.50 0.12 24.31
C VAL A 38 -0.84 -0.53 22.97
N LYS A 39 0.17 -0.74 22.12
CA LYS A 39 0.05 -1.39 20.81
C LYS A 39 0.55 -2.85 20.80
N ASN A 40 0.90 -3.41 21.95
CA ASN A 40 1.55 -4.74 22.07
C ASN A 40 2.89 -4.86 21.31
N LEU A 41 3.57 -3.75 21.04
CA LEU A 41 4.90 -3.70 20.37
C LEU A 41 6.08 -3.65 21.36
N ARG A 42 5.82 -3.50 22.66
CA ARG A 42 6.85 -3.65 23.70
C ARG A 42 7.20 -5.13 23.90
N VAL A 43 7.96 -5.67 22.96
CA VAL A 43 8.55 -7.01 23.06
C VAL A 43 9.66 -7.00 24.13
N ALA A 44 9.30 -7.22 25.39
CA ALA A 44 10.17 -7.07 26.56
C ALA A 44 11.26 -8.16 26.70
N SER A 45 11.11 -9.29 25.99
CA SER A 45 11.97 -10.47 26.11
C SER A 45 12.93 -10.63 24.94
N VAL A 46 13.19 -9.58 24.16
CA VAL A 46 14.14 -9.60 23.04
C VAL A 46 15.20 -8.56 23.36
N ALA A 47 16.47 -8.96 23.45
CA ALA A 47 17.55 -7.97 23.48
C ALA A 47 17.56 -7.28 22.10
N LYS A 48 16.99 -6.07 22.06
CA LYS A 48 16.62 -5.36 20.83
C LYS A 48 17.82 -4.64 20.23
N ASP A 49 18.71 -5.40 19.60
CA ASP A 49 19.89 -4.83 18.92
C ASP A 49 19.99 -5.31 17.45
N GLY A 50 18.97 -6.02 16.95
CA GLY A 50 18.98 -6.70 15.64
C GLY A 50 18.30 -5.97 14.49
N GLY A 51 17.85 -4.72 14.70
CA GLY A 51 17.08 -3.96 13.73
C GLY A 51 15.62 -4.45 13.59
N PHE A 52 14.89 -3.84 12.66
CA PHE A 52 13.52 -4.19 12.33
C PHE A 52 13.23 -3.81 10.86
N THR A 53 12.18 -4.40 10.29
CA THR A 53 11.57 -3.94 9.03
C THR A 53 10.06 -3.92 9.17
N TRP A 54 9.38 -3.19 8.30
CA TRP A 54 7.93 -3.12 8.23
C TRP A 54 7.48 -3.29 6.79
N ALA A 55 6.35 -3.96 6.61
CA ALA A 55 5.70 -4.22 5.33
C ALA A 55 4.25 -4.63 5.59
N ASP A 56 3.47 -4.79 4.53
CA ASP A 56 2.14 -5.41 4.61
C ASP A 56 2.34 -6.88 4.21
N PHE A 57 2.55 -7.76 5.18
CA PHE A 57 2.96 -9.14 4.92
C PHE A 57 1.77 -10.07 4.68
N ASP A 58 0.55 -9.68 5.03
CA ASP A 58 -0.67 -10.45 4.74
C ASP A 58 -1.63 -9.78 3.76
N ASN A 59 -1.23 -8.64 3.18
CA ASN A 59 -1.93 -7.90 2.13
C ASN A 59 -3.31 -7.42 2.58
N ASP A 60 -3.41 -7.01 3.85
CA ASP A 60 -4.65 -6.48 4.45
C ASP A 60 -4.73 -4.95 4.43
N GLY A 61 -3.66 -4.29 3.97
CA GLY A 61 -3.53 -2.84 3.86
C GLY A 61 -2.90 -2.18 5.10
N ASP A 62 -2.66 -2.93 6.16
CA ASP A 62 -2.01 -2.46 7.38
C ASP A 62 -0.54 -2.88 7.43
N LYS A 63 0.30 -2.02 8.01
CA LYS A 63 1.74 -2.28 8.09
C LYS A 63 2.08 -3.10 9.32
N ASP A 64 2.58 -4.30 9.08
CA ASP A 64 3.16 -5.25 10.01
C ASP A 64 4.62 -4.94 10.33
N VAL A 65 5.17 -5.63 11.33
CA VAL A 65 6.55 -5.44 11.76
C VAL A 65 7.26 -6.78 11.97
N LEU A 66 8.45 -6.90 11.40
CA LEU A 66 9.44 -7.92 11.76
C LEU A 66 10.49 -7.28 12.68
N VAL A 67 10.62 -7.79 13.89
CA VAL A 67 11.62 -7.36 14.88
C VAL A 67 12.65 -8.46 15.05
N ASN A 68 13.91 -8.13 14.76
CA ASN A 68 15.02 -9.06 14.91
C ASN A 68 15.54 -9.10 16.36
N SER A 69 16.20 -10.20 16.69
CA SER A 69 16.90 -10.38 17.95
C SER A 69 18.40 -10.49 17.70
N ASN A 70 19.23 -9.70 18.37
CA ASN A 70 20.69 -9.90 18.31
C ASN A 70 21.19 -10.71 19.51
N ASN A 71 20.37 -11.63 20.01
CA ASN A 71 20.73 -12.44 21.15
C ASN A 71 20.36 -13.90 20.88
N GLY A 72 21.36 -14.78 21.00
CA GLY A 72 21.24 -16.22 20.80
C GLY A 72 20.39 -16.96 21.84
N THR A 73 19.66 -16.23 22.69
CA THR A 73 18.67 -16.78 23.64
C THR A 73 17.26 -16.26 23.38
N THR A 74 17.09 -15.31 22.46
CA THR A 74 15.80 -14.70 22.14
C THR A 74 15.54 -14.80 20.65
N ARG A 75 14.34 -15.25 20.26
CA ARG A 75 13.94 -15.31 18.84
C ARG A 75 13.59 -13.93 18.27
N SER A 76 13.68 -13.81 16.95
CA SER A 76 12.98 -12.78 16.16
C SER A 76 11.45 -12.84 16.33
N ARG A 77 10.72 -11.83 15.88
CA ARG A 77 9.25 -11.77 15.92
C ARG A 77 8.66 -11.19 14.64
N LEU A 78 7.70 -11.89 14.05
CA LEU A 78 6.78 -11.34 13.07
C LEU A 78 5.48 -10.96 13.79
N LEU A 79 5.09 -9.69 13.67
CA LEU A 79 3.98 -9.08 14.39
C LEU A 79 3.01 -8.49 13.37
N PHE A 80 1.79 -9.03 13.29
CA PHE A 80 0.75 -8.51 12.41
C PHE A 80 -0.03 -7.39 13.07
N ASN A 81 -0.32 -6.33 12.31
CA ASN A 81 -1.03 -5.16 12.76
C ASN A 81 -2.52 -5.31 12.49
N GLY A 82 -3.33 -5.45 13.54
CA GLY A 82 -4.79 -5.61 13.39
C GLY A 82 -5.56 -4.38 12.88
N GLY A 83 -4.87 -3.34 12.40
CA GLY A 83 -5.49 -2.23 11.72
C GLY A 83 -6.40 -1.34 12.55
N LEU A 84 -7.27 -0.60 11.86
CA LEU A 84 -8.27 0.23 12.52
C LEU A 84 -9.24 -0.61 13.37
N PRO A 85 -9.69 -0.09 14.53
CA PRO A 85 -9.45 1.26 15.04
C PRO A 85 -8.22 1.39 15.95
N ASN A 86 -7.57 0.30 16.32
CA ASN A 86 -6.70 0.26 17.50
C ASN A 86 -5.22 -0.05 17.20
N TYR A 87 -4.89 -0.57 16.01
CA TYR A 87 -3.55 -0.91 15.55
C TYR A 87 -2.80 -1.80 16.55
N ILE A 88 -3.47 -2.86 17.00
CA ILE A 88 -2.92 -3.79 18.00
C ILE A 88 -2.12 -4.87 17.29
N PHE A 89 -0.88 -5.05 17.72
CA PHE A 89 0.02 -6.04 17.13
C PHE A 89 -0.12 -7.41 17.80
N THR A 90 -0.07 -8.46 16.98
CA THR A 90 -0.17 -9.85 17.42
C THR A 90 1.06 -10.64 16.97
N ASP A 91 1.70 -11.39 17.89
CA ASP A 91 2.82 -12.30 17.56
C ASP A 91 2.30 -13.52 16.78
N VAL A 92 2.54 -13.50 15.47
CA VAL A 92 2.16 -14.57 14.55
C VAL A 92 3.36 -15.45 14.16
N THR A 93 4.53 -15.23 14.76
CA THR A 93 5.80 -15.86 14.38
C THR A 93 5.69 -17.38 14.27
N ALA A 94 5.09 -18.03 15.28
CA ALA A 94 4.99 -19.48 15.30
C ALA A 94 4.11 -20.05 14.18
N ALA A 95 3.08 -19.30 13.75
CA ALA A 95 2.14 -19.74 12.73
C ALA A 95 2.61 -19.39 11.31
N LYS A 96 3.25 -18.23 11.13
CA LYS A 96 3.56 -17.67 9.81
C LYS A 96 5.03 -17.77 9.41
N ALA A 97 5.94 -17.83 10.38
CA ALA A 97 7.38 -17.87 10.13
C ALA A 97 8.10 -18.74 11.18
N PRO A 98 7.78 -20.04 11.27
CA PRO A 98 8.32 -20.93 12.31
C PRO A 98 9.86 -21.06 12.27
N ALA A 99 10.49 -20.80 11.13
CA ALA A 99 11.95 -20.76 11.01
C ALA A 99 12.59 -19.59 11.81
N LEU A 100 11.83 -18.54 12.14
CA LEU A 100 12.28 -17.45 13.03
C LEU A 100 12.27 -17.85 14.52
N LEU A 101 11.78 -19.04 14.87
CA LEU A 101 11.76 -19.52 16.25
C LEU A 101 13.16 -19.95 16.74
N SER A 102 14.16 -20.03 15.87
CA SER A 102 15.54 -20.25 16.28
C SER A 102 16.06 -19.06 17.08
N ASN A 103 16.89 -19.34 18.08
CA ASN A 103 17.58 -18.31 18.84
C ASN A 103 18.91 -17.98 18.13
N THR A 104 18.81 -17.33 16.98
CA THR A 104 19.94 -16.86 16.19
C THR A 104 20.19 -15.37 16.43
N THR A 105 21.42 -14.91 16.24
CA THR A 105 21.72 -13.48 16.29
C THR A 105 21.49 -12.88 14.92
N GLU A 106 20.60 -11.89 14.85
CA GLU A 106 20.23 -11.18 13.64
C GLU A 106 20.56 -9.69 13.76
N ARG A 107 20.91 -9.03 12.65
CA ARG A 107 21.37 -7.63 12.65
C ARG A 107 20.53 -6.66 11.83
N SER A 108 19.93 -7.15 10.75
CA SER A 108 19.12 -6.32 9.87
C SER A 108 18.14 -7.20 9.09
N ALA A 109 17.02 -6.62 8.73
CA ALA A 109 16.09 -7.20 7.76
C ALA A 109 15.65 -6.12 6.79
N ILE A 110 15.32 -6.53 5.56
CA ILE A 110 14.67 -5.71 4.55
C ILE A 110 13.50 -6.49 3.97
N ALA A 111 12.43 -5.80 3.64
CA ALA A 111 11.23 -6.39 3.04
C ALA A 111 11.05 -5.88 1.60
N GLY A 112 10.48 -6.73 0.75
CA GLY A 112 10.18 -6.41 -0.64
C GLY A 112 9.69 -7.66 -1.37
N ASP A 113 8.97 -7.47 -2.47
CA ASP A 113 8.56 -8.55 -3.37
C ASP A 113 9.78 -8.97 -4.22
N ILE A 114 10.40 -10.10 -3.89
CA ILE A 114 11.69 -10.52 -4.48
C ILE A 114 11.48 -11.28 -5.79
N ASP A 115 10.39 -12.03 -5.90
CA ASP A 115 10.08 -12.83 -7.08
C ASP A 115 8.93 -12.28 -7.94
N ASN A 116 8.43 -11.09 -7.61
CA ASN A 116 7.41 -10.33 -8.33
C ASN A 116 6.08 -11.11 -8.44
N ASP A 117 5.72 -11.83 -7.38
CA ASP A 117 4.46 -12.58 -7.28
C ASP A 117 3.33 -11.77 -6.61
N GLY A 118 3.65 -10.59 -6.08
CA GLY A 118 2.72 -9.68 -5.43
C GLY A 118 2.64 -9.85 -3.92
N ASP A 119 3.32 -10.84 -3.35
CA ASP A 119 3.45 -11.01 -1.91
C ASP A 119 4.77 -10.42 -1.40
N ILE A 120 4.74 -9.78 -0.23
CA ILE A 120 5.96 -9.19 0.32
C ILE A 120 6.82 -10.26 0.99
N ASP A 121 8.03 -10.45 0.48
CA ASP A 121 9.08 -11.27 1.07
C ASP A 121 9.96 -10.48 2.04
N PHE A 122 10.90 -11.16 2.70
CA PHE A 122 11.98 -10.50 3.42
C PHE A 122 13.32 -11.23 3.37
N ILE A 123 14.40 -10.45 3.47
CA ILE A 123 15.77 -10.93 3.61
C ILE A 123 16.28 -10.49 4.97
N ARG A 124 16.95 -11.38 5.70
CA ARG A 124 17.62 -11.04 6.95
C ARG A 124 19.09 -11.44 6.97
N ASN A 125 19.89 -10.59 7.60
CA ASN A 125 21.28 -10.87 7.93
C ASN A 125 21.33 -11.60 9.28
N SER A 126 21.45 -12.92 9.21
CA SER A 126 21.55 -13.86 10.32
C SER A 126 23.02 -14.28 10.48
N SER A 127 23.47 -14.59 11.69
CA SER A 127 24.80 -15.20 11.87
C SER A 127 24.64 -16.72 11.79
N PRO A 128 25.25 -17.44 10.82
CA PRO A 128 26.30 -17.02 9.89
C PRO A 128 25.87 -16.72 8.44
N LEU A 129 24.56 -16.70 8.14
CA LEU A 129 24.01 -16.73 6.78
C LEU A 129 23.16 -15.50 6.45
N VAL A 130 23.10 -15.14 5.16
CA VAL A 130 21.95 -14.40 4.66
C VAL A 130 20.80 -15.39 4.44
N GLU A 131 19.64 -15.08 4.99
CA GLU A 131 18.45 -15.92 4.85
C GLU A 131 17.36 -15.15 4.09
N VAL A 132 16.74 -15.81 3.12
CA VAL A 132 15.63 -15.28 2.32
C VAL A 132 14.37 -16.03 2.70
N TYR A 133 13.33 -15.27 3.03
CA TYR A 133 12.02 -15.78 3.42
C TYR A 133 11.02 -15.34 2.39
N LYS A 134 10.59 -16.29 1.57
CA LYS A 134 9.53 -16.04 0.60
C LYS A 134 8.17 -16.16 1.26
N ASN A 135 7.31 -15.18 1.02
CA ASN A 135 5.95 -15.18 1.47
C ASN A 135 5.08 -15.75 0.36
N SER A 136 4.58 -16.97 0.54
CA SER A 136 3.63 -17.56 -0.40
C SER A 136 2.19 -17.15 -0.02
N GLY A 137 1.99 -15.84 0.18
CA GLY A 137 0.74 -15.22 0.62
C GLY A 137 -0.45 -15.51 -0.29
N SER A 138 -1.65 -15.10 0.13
CA SER A 138 -2.94 -15.50 -0.46
C SER A 138 -2.90 -15.53 -1.99
N PRO A 139 -3.32 -16.63 -2.67
CA PRO A 139 -3.35 -16.68 -4.12
C PRO A 139 -4.12 -15.47 -4.63
N SER A 140 -3.42 -14.52 -5.24
CA SER A 140 -4.04 -13.32 -5.74
C SER A 140 -5.11 -13.76 -6.75
N LEU A 141 -6.38 -13.58 -6.41
CA LEU A 141 -7.48 -13.79 -7.37
C LEU A 141 -7.39 -12.79 -8.53
N ILE A 142 -6.51 -11.80 -8.39
CA ILE A 142 -6.10 -10.88 -9.43
C ILE A 142 -4.59 -11.08 -9.57
N SER A 143 -4.19 -12.01 -10.43
CA SER A 143 -2.83 -12.03 -10.97
C SER A 143 -2.48 -10.61 -11.32
N HIS A 144 -1.50 -10.04 -10.61
CA HIS A 144 -0.89 -8.77 -10.95
C HIS A 144 -0.72 -8.78 -12.47
N TRP A 145 -1.30 -7.80 -13.15
CA TRP A 145 -1.18 -7.71 -14.60
C TRP A 145 0.30 -7.58 -14.88
N SER A 146 0.96 -8.72 -15.15
CA SER A 146 2.34 -8.75 -15.54
C SER A 146 2.46 -7.78 -16.70
N SER A 147 3.59 -7.08 -16.73
CA SER A 147 3.92 -5.94 -17.57
C SER A 147 3.93 -6.23 -19.08
N GLN A 148 3.06 -7.13 -19.56
CA GLN A 148 2.92 -7.62 -20.92
C GLN A 148 1.51 -7.49 -21.50
N SER A 149 0.57 -6.83 -20.82
CA SER A 149 -0.73 -6.50 -21.44
C SER A 149 -0.77 -5.18 -22.20
N MET A 150 0.38 -4.57 -22.52
CA MET A 150 0.44 -3.66 -23.66
C MET A 150 0.57 -4.50 -24.93
N LEU A 151 -0.54 -4.70 -25.64
CA LEU A 151 -0.48 -5.11 -27.04
C LEU A 151 0.22 -4.00 -27.84
N HIS A 152 1.52 -4.15 -28.06
CA HIS A 152 2.27 -3.33 -29.01
C HIS A 152 1.76 -3.66 -30.42
N PHE A 153 0.94 -2.79 -31.01
CA PHE A 153 0.72 -2.81 -32.45
C PHE A 153 1.88 -2.05 -33.11
N SER A 154 2.88 -2.79 -33.62
CA SER A 154 3.94 -2.20 -34.43
C SER A 154 3.50 -2.11 -35.89
N GLY A 155 3.43 -0.87 -36.40
CA GLY A 155 3.18 -0.55 -37.80
C GLY A 155 3.06 0.97 -38.01
N PRO A 156 3.46 1.54 -39.17
CA PRO A 156 3.40 2.98 -39.39
C PRO A 156 1.94 3.46 -39.30
N GLY A 157 1.64 4.36 -38.35
CA GLY A 157 0.35 5.07 -38.29
C GLY A 157 -0.60 4.73 -37.13
N HIS A 158 -0.28 3.79 -36.23
CA HIS A 158 -1.15 3.50 -35.09
C HIS A 158 -0.80 4.38 -33.88
N LYS A 159 -1.79 5.12 -33.35
CA LYS A 159 -1.69 5.80 -32.05
C LYS A 159 -1.99 4.78 -30.93
N PRO A 160 -1.32 4.87 -29.76
CA PRO A 160 -1.64 3.99 -28.63
C PRO A 160 -3.10 4.21 -28.20
N VAL A 161 -3.86 3.11 -28.08
CA VAL A 161 -5.24 3.10 -27.57
C VAL A 161 -5.23 2.38 -26.23
N LEU A 162 -5.61 3.09 -25.16
CA LEU A 162 -5.88 2.49 -23.86
C LEU A 162 -7.27 1.83 -23.93
N ILE A 163 -7.33 0.50 -23.92
CA ILE A 163 -8.59 -0.24 -23.78
C ILE A 163 -8.72 -0.61 -22.30
N LEU A 164 -9.57 0.12 -21.57
CA LEU A 164 -10.03 -0.33 -20.25
C LEU A 164 -11.06 -1.44 -20.49
N LYS A 165 -10.84 -2.63 -19.92
CA LYS A 165 -11.83 -3.71 -19.97
C LYS A 165 -13.02 -3.35 -19.08
N GLU A 166 -14.22 -3.59 -19.59
CA GLU A 166 -15.55 -3.22 -19.12
C GLU A 166 -15.99 -3.66 -17.69
N TRP A 167 -15.07 -4.00 -16.78
CA TRP A 167 -15.44 -4.51 -15.45
C TRP A 167 -15.23 -3.52 -14.28
N ASP A 168 -14.86 -2.27 -14.54
CA ASP A 168 -14.73 -1.21 -13.51
C ASP A 168 -16.07 -0.54 -13.10
N LEU A 169 -17.20 -1.24 -13.20
CA LEU A 169 -18.53 -0.71 -12.84
C LEU A 169 -19.22 -1.51 -11.73
N LEU A 170 -18.56 -1.65 -10.59
CA LEU A 170 -19.22 -2.04 -9.34
C LEU A 170 -18.70 -1.18 -8.19
N THR A 171 -19.14 0.08 -8.14
CA THR A 171 -19.41 0.87 -6.91
C THR A 171 -19.77 2.31 -7.27
N LEU A 172 -20.96 2.52 -7.86
CA LEU A 172 -21.60 3.84 -7.82
C LEU A 172 -23.12 3.68 -7.96
N THR A 173 -23.71 3.01 -6.98
CA THR A 173 -25.17 2.95 -6.78
C THR A 173 -25.59 3.77 -5.57
N VAL A 174 -24.97 4.95 -5.38
CA VAL A 174 -25.51 6.00 -4.52
C VAL A 174 -25.29 7.32 -5.26
N MET A 175 -26.35 8.11 -5.38
CA MET A 175 -26.54 9.26 -6.28
C MET A 175 -27.01 8.84 -7.67
N GLY A 176 -28.34 8.72 -7.80
CA GLY A 176 -29.00 8.43 -9.05
C GLY A 176 -28.71 9.47 -10.14
N ILE A 177 -28.94 9.01 -11.37
CA ILE A 177 -28.76 9.69 -12.67
C ILE A 177 -27.34 9.57 -13.24
N LEU A 178 -27.20 8.73 -14.27
CA LEU A 178 -26.35 9.00 -15.43
C LEU A 178 -26.88 8.23 -16.65
N ILE A 179 -27.38 8.99 -17.63
CA ILE A 179 -27.70 8.56 -18.99
C ILE A 179 -26.45 8.84 -19.82
N PHE A 180 -25.89 7.87 -20.53
CA PHE A 180 -25.21 8.15 -21.81
C PHE A 180 -25.40 7.00 -22.82
N SER A 181 -25.85 7.42 -24.00
CA SER A 181 -26.08 6.62 -25.21
C SER A 181 -24.77 6.12 -25.80
N SER A 182 -24.68 4.83 -26.12
CA SER A 182 -23.62 4.30 -26.97
C SER A 182 -23.83 4.81 -28.41
N LYS A 183 -22.85 5.54 -28.94
CA LYS A 183 -22.70 5.72 -30.38
C LYS A 183 -21.25 5.42 -30.71
N ILE A 184 -21.04 4.23 -31.27
CA ILE A 184 -19.77 3.86 -31.91
C ILE A 184 -19.63 4.80 -33.11
N MET A 185 -18.72 5.77 -33.04
CA MET A 185 -18.29 6.51 -34.22
C MET A 185 -17.09 5.76 -34.81
N ASN A 186 -17.35 5.01 -35.87
CA ASN A 186 -16.28 4.64 -36.80
C ASN A 186 -15.86 5.92 -37.52
N MET A 187 -14.59 6.28 -37.42
CA MET A 187 -13.98 7.24 -38.33
C MET A 187 -13.49 6.45 -39.54
N GLU A 188 -14.03 6.77 -40.73
CA GLU A 188 -13.36 6.46 -42.01
C GLU A 188 -12.04 7.23 -42.13
#